data_AF-A0A4R2CX62-F1
#
_entry.id   AF-A0A4R2CX62-F1
#
_cell.length_a   1.000
_cell.length_b   1.000
_cell.length_c   1.000
_cell.angle_alpha   90.00
_cell.angle_beta   90.00
_cell.angle_gamma   90.00
#
_symmetry.space_group_name_H-M   'P 1'
#
loop_
_entity.id
_entity.type
_entity.pdbx_description
1 polymer ?
#
loop_
_entity_poly.entity_id
_entity_poly.type
_entity_poly.pdbx_seq_one_letter_code
_entity_poly.pdbx_strand_id
1 'polypeptide(L)' 'MKAEERYPFMAGIVEGLAYARYATNGKDTAAMRCIYDWFYENKERPHEILVAFKRFPDYTAGAVVAAMLTKECGR' A
#
# COMPACT_ATOMS: atom_id res chain seq x y z
N MET A 1 11.81 -11.81 -8.03
CA MET A 1 10.58 -11.18 -8.56
C MET A 1 10.87 -10.54 -9.90
N LYS A 2 10.28 -11.09 -10.95
CA LYS A 2 10.30 -10.55 -12.31
C LYS A 2 9.59 -9.20 -12.35
N ALA A 3 9.88 -8.37 -13.35
CA ALA A 3 9.31 -7.02 -13.43
C ALA A 3 7.77 -7.04 -13.47
N GLU A 4 7.19 -7.97 -14.23
CA GLU A 4 5.74 -8.22 -14.35
C GLU A 4 5.05 -8.64 -13.04
N GLU A 5 5.78 -9.25 -12.10
CA GLU A 5 5.24 -9.73 -10.83
C GLU A 5 5.19 -8.62 -9.76
N ARG A 6 5.93 -7.52 -9.96
CA ARG A 6 6.09 -6.45 -8.94
C ARG A 6 4.80 -5.69 -8.70
N TYR A 7 4.14 -5.28 -9.78
CA TYR A 7 2.90 -4.53 -9.69
C TYR A 7 1.78 -5.32 -8.99
N PRO A 8 1.44 -6.57 -9.40
CA PRO A 8 0.40 -7.33 -8.70
C PRO A 8 0.77 -7.65 -7.25
N PHE A 9 2.05 -7.87 -6.95
CA PHE A 9 2.52 -8.04 -5.56
C PHE A 9 2.22 -6.80 -4.71
N MET A 10 2.55 -5.60 -5.19
CA MET A 10 2.28 -4.35 -4.49
C MET A 10 0.77 -4.06 -4.41
N ALA A 11 0.03 -4.29 -5.49
CA ALA A 11 -1.42 -4.10 -5.53
C ALA A 11 -2.12 -5.01 -4.51
N GLY A 12 -1.68 -6.26 -4.35
CA GLY A 12 -2.23 -7.17 -3.33
C GLY A 12 -1.98 -6.70 -1.90
N ILE A 13 -0.82 -6.10 -1.62
CA ILE A 13 -0.55 -5.47 -0.32
C ILE A 13 -1.50 -4.29 -0.08
N VAL A 14 -1.65 -3.42 -1.09
CA VAL A 14 -2.52 -2.24 -1.02
C VAL A 14 -3.97 -2.66 -0.79
N GLU A 15 -4.45 -3.67 -1.50
CA GLU A 15 -5.80 -4.23 -1.33
C GLU A 15 -6.01 -4.78 0.09
N GLY A 16 -5.04 -5.53 0.62
CA GLY A 16 -5.12 -6.03 1.99
C GLY A 16 -5.18 -4.92 3.04
N LEU A 17 -4.43 -3.83 2.85
CA LEU A 17 -4.43 -2.67 3.75
C LEU A 17 -5.71 -1.84 3.63
N ALA A 18 -6.23 -1.67 2.41
CA ALA A 18 -7.54 -1.05 2.17
C ALA A 18 -8.67 -1.85 2.85
N TYR A 19 -8.69 -3.17 2.65
CA TYR A 19 -9.67 -4.05 3.29
C TYR A 19 -9.56 -4.00 4.82
N ALA A 20 -8.35 -3.99 5.38
CA ALA A 20 -8.15 -3.86 6.81
C ALA A 20 -8.79 -2.57 7.35
N ARG A 21 -8.60 -1.44 6.66
CA ARG A 21 -9.22 -0.15 7.03
C ARG A 21 -10.74 -0.18 6.91
N TYR A 22 -11.28 -0.78 5.85
CA TYR A 22 -12.71 -1.02 5.69
C TYR A 22 -13.27 -1.82 6.88
N ALA A 23 -12.60 -2.91 7.25
CA ALA A 23 -13.05 -3.77 8.35
C ALA A 23 -13.05 -3.05 9.70
N THR A 24 -12.08 -2.17 9.95
CA THR A 24 -12.00 -1.40 11.21
C THR A 24 -12.94 -0.19 11.24
N ASN A 25 -13.26 0.40 10.09
CA ASN A 25 -14.13 1.59 9.99
C ASN A 25 -15.60 1.23 9.80
N GLY A 26 -16.07 0.16 10.46
CA GLY A 26 -17.49 -0.21 10.40
C GLY A 26 -17.98 -0.59 9.01
N LYS A 27 -17.10 -1.10 8.15
CA LYS A 27 -17.40 -1.45 6.76
C LYS A 27 -17.77 -0.24 5.88
N ASP A 28 -17.23 0.93 6.21
CA ASP A 28 -17.36 2.11 5.34
C ASP A 28 -16.41 1.98 4.14
N THR A 29 -16.99 1.87 2.94
CA THR A 29 -16.21 1.79 1.70
C THR A 29 -15.47 3.09 1.39
N ALA A 30 -15.95 4.23 1.89
CA ALA A 30 -15.26 5.51 1.71
C ALA A 30 -13.92 5.55 2.48
N ALA A 31 -13.78 4.76 3.55
CA ALA A 31 -12.55 4.68 4.34
C ALA A 31 -11.35 4.10 3.56
N MET A 32 -11.61 3.37 2.46
CA MET A 32 -10.57 2.82 1.59
C MET A 32 -10.02 3.84 0.59
N ARG A 33 -10.78 4.92 0.34
CA ARG A 33 -10.56 5.81 -0.80
C ARG A 33 -9.16 6.40 -0.84
N CYS A 34 -8.68 6.95 0.28
CA CYS A 34 -7.33 7.52 0.34
C CYS A 34 -6.24 6.51 -0.02
N ILE A 35 -6.37 5.24 0.41
CA ILE A 35 -5.38 4.19 0.15
C ILE A 35 -5.33 3.88 -1.36
N TYR A 36 -6.49 3.79 -1.99
CA TYR A 36 -6.58 3.55 -3.43
C TYR A 36 -6.08 4.74 -4.24
N ASP A 37 -6.50 5.96 -3.91
CA ASP A 37 -6.06 7.17 -4.61
C ASP A 37 -4.53 7.33 -4.49
N TRP A 38 -3.98 7.10 -3.29
CA TRP A 38 -2.55 7.14 -3.01
C TRP A 38 -1.70 6.19 -3.88
N PHE A 39 -2.24 5.02 -4.25
CA PHE A 39 -1.55 4.01 -5.03
C PHE A 39 -1.84 4.08 -6.53
N TYR A 40 -3.12 4.14 -6.91
CA TYR A 40 -3.56 3.98 -8.30
C TYR A 40 -3.48 5.28 -9.10
N GLU A 41 -3.59 6.45 -8.47
CA GLU A 41 -3.54 7.73 -9.19
C GLU A 41 -2.10 8.22 -9.42
N ASN A 42 -1.12 7.70 -8.67
CA ASN A 42 0.29 8.08 -8.80
C ASN A 42 1.11 6.99 -9.50
N LYS A 43 1.51 7.25 -10.75
CA LYS A 43 2.32 6.34 -11.58
C LYS A 43 3.72 6.08 -11.02
N GLU A 44 4.25 6.98 -10.20
CA GLU A 44 5.56 6.82 -9.54
C GLU A 44 5.48 5.95 -8.28
N ARG A 45 4.28 5.76 -7.71
CA ARG A 45 4.11 5.04 -6.44
C ARG A 45 4.71 3.63 -6.43
N PRO A 46 4.53 2.80 -7.49
CA PRO A 46 5.17 1.49 -7.54
C PRO A 46 6.70 1.57 -7.45
N HIS A 47 7.33 2.59 -8.04
CA HIS A 47 8.77 2.78 -7.97
C HIS A 47 9.22 3.15 -6.54
N GLU A 48 8.53 4.12 -5.92
CA GLU A 48 8.81 4.56 -4.56
C GLU A 48 8.70 3.42 -3.53
N ILE A 49 7.69 2.56 -3.67
CA ILE A 49 7.52 1.38 -2.81
C ILE A 49 8.71 0.41 -2.98
N LEU A 50 9.15 0.15 -4.21
CA LEU A 50 10.32 -0.71 -4.46
C LEU A 50 11.61 -0.11 -3.87
N VAL A 51 11.77 1.21 -3.91
CA VAL A 51 12.88 1.90 -3.24
C VAL A 51 12.78 1.75 -1.72
N ALA A 52 11.58 1.88 -1.16
CA ALA A 52 11.35 1.69 0.27
C ALA A 52 11.67 0.26 0.73
N PHE A 53 11.29 -0.77 -0.05
CA PHE A 53 11.66 -2.16 0.25
C PHE A 53 13.17 -2.36 0.32
N LYS A 54 13.94 -1.72 -0.57
CA LYS A 54 15.41 -1.77 -0.51
C LYS A 54 15.98 -1.05 0.69
N ARG A 55 15.34 0.05 1.11
CA ARG A 55 15.77 0.85 2.26
C ARG A 55 15.49 0.17 3.60
N PHE A 56 14.47 -0.69 3.66
CA PHE A 56 13.99 -1.34 4.88
C PHE A 56 13.93 -2.87 4.71
N PRO A 57 15.08 -3.54 4.47
CA PRO A 57 15.09 -4.96 4.13
C PRO A 57 14.67 -5.89 5.27
N ASP A 58 14.77 -5.42 6.52
CA ASP A 58 14.45 -6.21 7.72
C ASP A 58 12.94 -6.23 8.04
N TYR A 59 12.13 -5.49 7.27
CA TYR A 59 10.68 -5.39 7.48
C TYR A 59 9.91 -6.10 6.38
N THR A 60 8.73 -6.61 6.73
CA THR A 60 7.83 -7.19 5.71
C THR A 60 7.35 -6.11 4.75
N ALA A 61 7.15 -6.49 3.49
CA ALA A 61 6.65 -5.56 2.47
C ALA A 61 5.33 -4.88 2.88
N GLY A 62 4.43 -5.65 3.52
CA GLY A 62 3.20 -5.12 4.09
C GLY A 62 3.42 -4.06 5.16
N ALA A 63 4.37 -4.27 6.08
CA ALA A 63 4.69 -3.29 7.12
C ALA A 63 5.29 -2.00 6.54
N VAL A 64 6.14 -2.11 5.51
CA VAL A 64 6.72 -0.94 4.84
C VAL A 64 5.62 -0.12 4.14
N VAL A 65 4.73 -0.75 3.36
CA VAL A 65 3.63 -0.04 2.69
C VAL A 65 2.66 0.56 3.72
N ALA A 66 2.35 -0.16 4.80
CA ALA A 66 1.51 0.36 5.88
C ALA A 66 2.10 1.62 6.54
N ALA A 67 3.41 1.66 6.76
CA ALA A 67 4.09 2.85 7.29
C ALA A 67 4.00 4.04 6.31
N MET A 68 4.20 3.79 5.01
CA MET A 68 4.05 4.83 3.98
C MET A 68 2.60 5.36 3.92
N LEU A 69 1.61 4.47 3.96
CA LEU A 69 0.19 4.83 3.99
C LEU A 69 -0.21 5.57 5.26
N THR A 70 0.36 5.20 6.42
CA THR A 70 0.05 5.89 7.68
C THR A 70 0.48 7.36 7.63
N LYS A 71 1.60 7.64 6.96
CA LYS A 71 2.08 9.02 6.77
C LYS A 71 1.14 9.86 5.89
N GLU A 72 0.56 9.27 4.85
CA GLU A 72 -0.23 10.01 3.85
C GLU A 72 -1.75 10.00 4.15
N CYS A 73 -2.28 8.87 4.59
CA CYS A 73 -3.71 8.64 4.79
C CYS A 73 -4.12 8.52 6.26
N GLY A 74 -3.19 8.70 7.21
CA GLY A 74 -3.46 8.49 8.64
C GLY A 74 -3.66 7.02 9.00
N ARG A 75 -4.16 6.79 10.22
CA ARG A 75 -4.33 5.46 10.82
C ARG A 75 -5.70 4.87 10.52
#